data_AF-A0A836WLY9-F1
#
_entry.id   AF-A0A836WLY9-F1
#
_cell.length_a   1.000
_cell.length_b   1.000
_cell.length_c   1.000
_cell.angle_alpha   90.00
_cell.angle_beta   90.00
_cell.angle_gamma   90.00
#
_symmetry.space_group_name_H-M   'P 1'
#
loop_
_entity.id
_entity.type
_entity.pdbx_description
1 polymer ?
#
loop_
_entity_poly.entity_id
_entity_poly.type
_entity_poly.pdbx_seq_one_letter_code
_entity_poly.pdbx_strand_id
1 'polypeptide(L)'
;MKTILKILQHRIFIAILLSLILIITIPFNFKKYIAKKEQVTISGSNLNYTFFVDINNNSYSEYYEFNHDKLGNREFFNLLNHSGGIISVLNLQDFLLPRSVIGFNDFNHNQIPELNFLSFNADSIFLNIYEVKLLDQNKTNQVDTIIYFKRKFISTAHYYNDVLDIVSDSIRFADLNNDGFDEAILNLEAGFSLQPRRIFAYDIKHDSLWAMPREATMILDFIPYDLNHDNIPEILLTTYSPNNAFPENIIKEFKKETIDENSRQPNATDIPF
;
A
#
# COMPACT_ATOMS: atom_id res chain seq x y z
N MET A 1 -21.35 -23.62 -62.52
CA MET A 1 -20.04 -23.87 -61.86
C MET A 1 -19.24 -22.58 -61.60
N LYS A 2 -18.99 -21.72 -62.61
CA LYS A 2 -18.19 -20.47 -62.43
C LYS A 2 -18.77 -19.49 -61.40
N THR A 3 -20.08 -19.40 -61.27
CA THR A 3 -20.76 -18.51 -60.31
C THR A 3 -20.54 -18.94 -58.86
N ILE A 4 -20.56 -20.24 -58.59
CA ILE A 4 -20.31 -20.81 -57.25
C ILE A 4 -18.87 -20.54 -56.84
N LEU A 5 -17.91 -20.71 -57.77
CA LEU A 5 -16.50 -20.45 -57.51
C LEU A 5 -16.24 -18.98 -57.13
N LYS A 6 -16.94 -18.03 -57.77
CA LYS A 6 -16.84 -16.60 -57.43
C LYS A 6 -17.35 -16.29 -56.02
N ILE A 7 -18.39 -16.99 -55.56
CA ILE A 7 -18.94 -16.82 -54.20
C ILE A 7 -17.95 -17.37 -53.16
N LEU A 8 -17.37 -18.55 -53.40
CA LEU A 8 -16.41 -19.17 -52.49
C LEU A 8 -15.09 -18.38 -52.36
N GLN A 9 -14.69 -17.65 -53.40
CA GLN A 9 -13.50 -16.79 -53.39
C GLN A 9 -13.78 -15.37 -52.87
N HIS A 10 -15.03 -15.05 -52.55
CA HIS A 10 -15.38 -13.72 -52.08
C HIS A 10 -14.82 -13.50 -50.67
N ARG A 11 -14.11 -12.39 -50.46
CA ARG A 11 -13.43 -12.08 -49.17
C ARG A 11 -14.39 -12.12 -47.98
N ILE A 12 -15.62 -11.61 -48.17
CA ILE A 12 -16.66 -11.62 -47.13
C ILE A 12 -17.06 -13.05 -46.75
N PHE A 13 -17.16 -13.96 -47.73
CA PHE A 13 -17.55 -15.33 -47.46
C PHE A 13 -16.48 -16.05 -46.62
N ILE A 14 -15.20 -15.86 -46.97
CA ILE A 14 -14.06 -16.42 -46.21
C ILE A 14 -14.02 -15.85 -44.79
N ALA A 15 -14.24 -14.54 -44.63
CA ALA A 15 -14.28 -13.90 -43.31
C ALA A 15 -15.41 -14.45 -42.43
N ILE A 16 -16.63 -14.60 -42.98
CA ILE A 16 -17.76 -15.19 -42.26
C ILE A 16 -17.46 -16.62 -41.85
N LEU A 17 -16.91 -17.43 -42.76
CA LEU A 17 -16.57 -18.82 -42.48
C LEU A 17 -15.54 -18.93 -41.35
N LEU A 18 -14.46 -18.13 -41.40
CA LEU A 18 -13.43 -18.09 -40.36
C LEU A 18 -14.00 -17.62 -39.02
N SER A 19 -14.82 -16.57 -39.01
CA SER A 19 -15.50 -16.11 -37.80
C SER A 19 -16.41 -17.18 -37.21
N LEU A 20 -17.13 -17.94 -38.03
CA LEU A 20 -17.99 -19.02 -37.57
C LEU A 20 -17.16 -20.15 -36.92
N ILE A 21 -16.03 -20.52 -37.54
CA ILE A 21 -15.10 -21.50 -36.99
C ILE A 21 -14.57 -21.00 -35.64
N LEU A 22 -14.17 -19.74 -35.52
CA LEU A 22 -13.72 -19.14 -34.26
C LEU A 22 -14.83 -19.17 -33.20
N ILE A 23 -16.06 -18.78 -33.53
CA ILE A 23 -17.20 -18.80 -32.60
C ILE A 23 -17.47 -20.21 -32.07
N ILE A 24 -17.35 -21.24 -32.91
CA ILE A 24 -17.57 -22.63 -32.53
C ILE A 24 -16.38 -23.21 -31.75
N THR A 25 -15.15 -22.81 -32.08
CA THR A 25 -13.93 -23.37 -31.49
C THR A 25 -13.49 -22.64 -30.22
N ILE A 26 -13.88 -21.39 -30.01
CA ILE A 26 -13.68 -20.67 -28.76
C ILE A 26 -14.63 -21.28 -27.73
N PRO A 27 -14.13 -21.99 -26.70
CA PRO A 27 -15.00 -22.51 -25.66
C PRO A 27 -15.67 -21.34 -24.93
N PHE A 28 -16.98 -21.18 -25.11
CA PHE A 28 -17.83 -20.21 -24.39
C PHE A 28 -18.00 -20.54 -22.89
N ASN A 29 -17.01 -21.19 -22.27
CA ASN A 29 -16.93 -21.36 -20.83
C ASN A 29 -16.35 -20.10 -20.18
N PHE A 30 -16.97 -18.96 -20.46
CA PHE A 30 -16.85 -17.81 -19.58
C PHE A 30 -17.62 -18.15 -18.30
N LYS A 31 -16.96 -18.86 -17.37
CA LYS A 31 -17.37 -18.81 -15.97
C LYS A 31 -17.19 -17.37 -15.55
N LYS A 32 -18.22 -16.55 -15.78
CA LYS A 32 -18.32 -15.20 -15.24
C LYS A 32 -18.03 -15.36 -13.75
N TYR A 33 -16.97 -14.71 -13.26
CA TYR A 33 -16.61 -14.78 -11.85
C TYR A 33 -17.87 -14.50 -11.02
N ILE A 34 -18.40 -15.55 -10.37
CA ILE A 34 -19.57 -15.41 -9.52
C ILE A 34 -19.01 -15.00 -8.16
N ALA A 35 -18.96 -13.69 -7.92
CA ALA A 35 -18.78 -13.19 -6.58
C ALA A 35 -20.00 -13.62 -5.75
N LYS A 36 -19.83 -14.67 -4.94
CA LYS A 36 -20.82 -15.04 -3.93
C LYS A 36 -20.49 -14.27 -2.67
N LYS A 37 -21.43 -13.44 -2.27
CA LYS A 37 -21.40 -12.72 -1.01
C LYS A 37 -21.68 -13.73 0.11
N GLU A 38 -20.65 -14.18 0.81
CA GLU A 38 -20.79 -15.19 1.87
C GLU A 38 -21.35 -14.59 3.18
N GLN A 39 -20.94 -13.36 3.52
CA GLN A 39 -21.36 -12.73 4.77
C GLN A 39 -21.42 -11.19 4.65
N VAL A 40 -22.34 -10.58 5.41
CA VAL A 40 -22.32 -9.14 5.72
C VAL A 40 -22.29 -9.02 7.21
N THR A 41 -21.24 -8.39 7.71
CA THR A 41 -21.22 -7.92 9.09
C THR A 41 -21.37 -6.40 9.04
N ILE A 42 -22.48 -5.88 9.56
CA ILE A 42 -22.65 -4.44 9.75
C ILE A 42 -21.96 -4.10 11.07
N SER A 43 -20.70 -3.64 10.99
CA SER A 43 -19.98 -3.16 12.17
C SER A 43 -20.57 -1.81 12.60
N GLY A 44 -21.05 -1.73 13.84
CA GLY A 44 -21.60 -0.51 14.41
C GLY A 44 -20.51 0.54 14.66
N SER A 45 -20.61 1.68 13.98
CA SER A 45 -20.03 3.01 14.26
C SER A 45 -18.55 3.18 14.66
N ASN A 46 -17.76 2.12 14.77
CA ASN A 46 -16.31 2.21 15.00
C ASN A 46 -15.59 1.89 13.68
N LEU A 47 -14.45 2.55 13.44
CA LEU A 47 -13.58 2.36 12.27
C LEU A 47 -12.96 0.96 12.31
N ASN A 48 -13.77 -0.06 12.03
CA ASN A 48 -13.32 -1.44 11.94
C ASN A 48 -12.93 -1.69 10.48
N TYR A 49 -11.63 -1.65 10.21
CA TYR A 49 -11.10 -2.03 8.92
C TYR A 49 -10.84 -3.53 8.89
N THR A 50 -11.33 -4.20 7.85
CA THR A 50 -11.07 -5.63 7.61
C THR A 50 -10.41 -5.79 6.25
N PHE A 51 -9.26 -6.44 6.22
CA PHE A 51 -8.47 -6.66 5.01
C PHE A 51 -8.29 -8.15 4.77
N PHE A 52 -8.61 -8.63 3.57
CA PHE A 52 -8.45 -10.03 3.20
C PHE A 52 -7.18 -10.20 2.37
N VAL A 53 -6.27 -11.06 2.83
CA VAL A 53 -4.95 -11.26 2.23
C VAL A 53 -4.60 -12.74 2.34
N ASP A 54 -4.20 -13.36 1.23
CA ASP A 54 -3.66 -14.72 1.22
C ASP A 54 -2.18 -14.65 1.58
N ILE A 55 -1.86 -14.82 2.87
CA ILE A 55 -0.52 -14.59 3.42
C ILE A 55 0.42 -15.76 3.10
N ASN A 56 -0.14 -16.96 2.95
CA ASN A 56 0.62 -18.20 2.75
C ASN A 56 0.47 -18.78 1.33
N ASN A 57 -0.17 -18.04 0.42
CA ASN A 57 -0.38 -18.40 -0.98
C ASN A 57 -1.08 -19.77 -1.16
N ASN A 58 -2.05 -20.08 -0.29
CA ASN A 58 -2.81 -21.34 -0.34
C ASN A 58 -4.19 -21.22 -1.01
N SER A 59 -4.48 -20.06 -1.63
CA SER A 59 -5.77 -19.68 -2.23
C SER A 59 -6.92 -19.41 -1.25
N TYR A 60 -6.67 -19.40 0.06
CA TYR A 60 -7.60 -18.97 1.09
C TYR A 60 -7.03 -17.73 1.78
N SER A 61 -7.78 -16.63 1.72
CA SER A 61 -7.35 -15.41 2.42
C SER A 61 -7.54 -15.55 3.93
N GLU A 62 -6.47 -15.28 4.67
CA GLU A 62 -6.57 -14.79 6.03
C GLU A 62 -7.12 -13.35 6.01
N TYR A 63 -7.52 -12.83 7.17
CA TYR A 63 -7.89 -11.42 7.23
C TYR A 63 -7.39 -10.72 8.48
N TYR A 64 -6.98 -9.47 8.28
CA TYR A 64 -6.58 -8.55 9.32
C TYR A 64 -7.80 -7.73 9.74
N GLU A 65 -8.06 -7.66 11.04
CA GLU A 65 -9.08 -6.79 11.61
C GLU A 65 -8.43 -5.75 12.53
N PHE A 66 -8.51 -4.48 12.12
CA PHE A 66 -8.05 -3.36 12.93
C PHE A 66 -9.06 -3.09 14.04
N ASN A 67 -8.54 -2.94 15.27
CA ASN A 67 -9.33 -2.72 16.47
C ASN A 67 -8.71 -1.60 17.31
N HIS A 68 -9.58 -0.86 17.99
CA HIS A 68 -9.21 0.17 18.96
C HIS A 68 -9.84 -0.14 20.32
N ASP A 69 -9.01 -0.46 21.31
CA ASP A 69 -9.39 -0.67 22.71
C ASP A 69 -9.59 0.69 23.39
N LYS A 70 -10.85 1.12 23.48
CA LYS A 70 -11.23 2.40 24.10
C LYS A 70 -10.81 2.52 25.57
N LEU A 71 -10.69 1.40 26.30
CA LEU A 71 -10.33 1.42 27.73
C LEU A 71 -8.81 1.51 27.91
N GLY A 72 -8.07 0.74 27.11
CA GLY A 72 -6.61 0.74 27.13
C GLY A 72 -5.97 1.88 26.34
N ASN A 73 -6.74 2.58 25.50
CA ASN A 73 -6.25 3.51 24.48
C ASN A 73 -5.14 2.87 23.62
N ARG A 74 -5.42 1.65 23.13
CA ARG A 74 -4.49 0.84 22.35
C ARG A 74 -5.10 0.44 21.03
N GLU A 75 -4.27 0.39 20.01
CA GLU A 75 -4.65 -0.08 18.69
C GLU A 75 -3.90 -1.36 18.36
N PHE A 76 -4.58 -2.25 17.65
CA PHE A 76 -4.01 -3.55 17.31
C PHE A 76 -4.69 -4.13 16.07
N PHE A 77 -3.98 -5.02 15.40
CA PHE A 77 -4.53 -5.87 14.35
C PHE A 77 -4.72 -7.28 14.88
N ASN A 78 -5.92 -7.82 14.78
CA ASN A 78 -6.13 -9.25 14.86
C ASN A 78 -5.79 -9.84 13.49
N LEU A 79 -4.96 -10.87 13.45
CA LEU A 79 -4.82 -11.72 12.28
C LEU A 79 -5.71 -12.95 12.49
N LEU A 80 -6.66 -13.17 11.59
CA LEU A 80 -7.63 -14.26 11.66
C LEU A 80 -7.45 -15.21 10.48
N ASN A 81 -7.71 -16.50 10.71
CA ASN A 81 -7.76 -17.50 9.63
C ASN A 81 -9.06 -17.36 8.81
N HIS A 82 -9.14 -18.08 7.69
CA HIS A 82 -10.32 -18.10 6.82
C HIS A 82 -11.63 -18.54 7.53
N SER A 83 -11.53 -19.21 8.69
CA SER A 83 -12.68 -19.63 9.51
C SER A 83 -13.03 -18.62 10.62
N GLY A 84 -12.33 -17.49 10.71
CA GLY A 84 -12.49 -16.45 11.73
C GLY A 84 -11.89 -16.76 13.10
N GLY A 85 -11.05 -17.79 13.20
CA GLY A 85 -10.25 -18.04 14.40
C GLY A 85 -9.07 -17.06 14.44
N ILE A 86 -8.83 -16.43 15.59
CA ILE A 86 -7.67 -15.56 15.81
C ILE A 86 -6.40 -16.42 15.76
N ILE A 87 -5.51 -16.08 14.83
CA ILE A 87 -4.18 -16.66 14.69
C ILE A 87 -3.20 -15.92 15.60
N SER A 88 -3.15 -14.59 15.49
CA SER A 88 -2.19 -13.75 16.20
C SER A 88 -2.78 -12.34 16.43
N VAL A 89 -2.16 -11.59 17.33
CA VAL A 89 -2.55 -10.21 17.66
C VAL A 89 -1.32 -9.33 17.59
N LEU A 90 -1.34 -8.38 16.67
CA LEU A 90 -0.29 -7.39 16.51
C LEU A 90 -0.67 -6.11 17.28
N ASN A 91 -0.08 -5.93 18.46
CA ASN A 91 -0.24 -4.70 19.24
C ASN A 91 0.58 -3.56 18.63
N LEU A 92 -0.05 -2.43 18.36
CA LEU A 92 0.65 -1.25 17.86
C LEU A 92 1.33 -0.51 19.02
N GLN A 93 2.56 -0.05 18.79
CA GLN A 93 3.28 0.79 19.74
C GLN A 93 2.77 2.25 19.74
N ASP A 94 2.14 2.63 18.64
CA ASP A 94 1.69 3.98 18.31
C ASP A 94 0.24 3.94 17.82
N PHE A 95 -0.36 5.10 17.63
CA PHE A 95 -1.70 5.20 17.02
C PHE A 95 -1.59 5.22 15.50
N LEU A 96 -2.50 4.55 14.82
CA LEU A 96 -2.68 4.63 13.38
C LEU A 96 -2.89 6.09 13.00
N LEU A 97 -2.15 6.55 11.99
CA LEU A 97 -2.29 7.90 11.50
C LEU A 97 -3.72 8.09 10.95
N PRO A 98 -4.48 9.10 11.41
CA PRO A 98 -5.84 9.30 10.95
C PRO A 98 -5.89 9.42 9.43
N ARG A 99 -6.82 8.70 8.80
CA ARG A 99 -6.96 8.66 7.32
C ARG A 99 -5.72 8.16 6.58
N SER A 100 -4.82 7.43 7.24
CA SER A 100 -3.72 6.77 6.53
C SER A 100 -4.17 5.54 5.78
N VAL A 101 -3.42 5.24 4.73
CA VAL A 101 -3.54 3.98 4.01
C VAL A 101 -2.90 2.85 4.80
N ILE A 102 -3.67 1.78 4.98
CA ILE A 102 -3.18 0.46 5.36
C ILE A 102 -3.06 -0.33 4.06
N GLY A 103 -1.87 -0.83 3.77
CA GLY A 103 -1.54 -1.55 2.54
C GLY A 103 -0.94 -2.92 2.81
N PHE A 104 -0.91 -3.71 1.75
CA PHE A 104 -0.21 -4.99 1.69
C PHE A 104 0.60 -5.02 0.40
N ASN A 105 1.88 -5.34 0.51
CA ASN A 105 2.80 -5.40 -0.62
C ASN A 105 3.88 -6.44 -0.32
N ASP A 106 4.43 -7.11 -1.33
CA ASP A 106 5.54 -8.07 -1.22
C ASP A 106 6.82 -7.37 -1.67
N PHE A 107 7.37 -6.50 -0.81
CA PHE A 107 8.41 -5.54 -1.22
C PHE A 107 9.76 -6.23 -1.49
N ASN A 108 9.95 -7.43 -0.96
CA ASN A 108 11.18 -8.22 -1.12
C ASN A 108 11.01 -9.37 -2.12
N HIS A 109 9.87 -9.46 -2.80
CA HIS A 109 9.55 -10.46 -3.81
C HIS A 109 9.66 -11.92 -3.33
N ASN A 110 9.35 -12.18 -2.05
CA ASN A 110 9.41 -13.50 -1.44
C ASN A 110 8.06 -14.26 -1.47
N GLN A 111 7.03 -13.67 -2.08
CA GLN A 111 5.65 -14.16 -2.18
C GLN A 111 4.84 -14.11 -0.88
N ILE A 112 5.32 -13.38 0.14
CA ILE A 112 4.61 -13.15 1.39
C ILE A 112 4.32 -11.65 1.48
N PRO A 113 3.06 -11.22 1.43
CA PRO A 113 2.73 -9.80 1.52
C PRO A 113 2.98 -9.26 2.94
N GLU A 114 3.65 -8.12 3.03
CA GLU A 114 3.86 -7.36 4.25
C GLU A 114 2.77 -6.32 4.49
N LEU A 115 2.25 -6.32 5.71
CA LEU A 115 1.35 -5.28 6.22
C LEU A 115 2.14 -3.98 6.42
N ASN A 116 1.70 -2.91 5.76
CA ASN A 116 2.29 -1.59 5.89
C ASN A 116 1.25 -0.53 6.25
N PHE A 117 1.61 0.38 7.15
CA PHE A 117 0.75 1.49 7.55
C PHE A 117 1.56 2.61 8.21
N LEU A 118 0.96 3.80 8.26
CA LEU A 118 1.53 4.93 8.98
C LEU A 118 0.97 4.98 10.40
N SER A 119 1.84 5.20 11.38
CA SER A 119 1.46 5.52 12.74
C SER A 119 1.97 6.91 13.13
N PHE A 120 1.43 7.43 14.23
CA PHE A 120 1.91 8.65 14.85
C PHE A 120 2.06 8.48 16.36
N ASN A 121 3.04 9.17 16.92
CA ASN A 121 3.28 9.26 18.34
C ASN A 121 3.77 10.68 18.67
N ALA A 122 3.00 11.39 19.49
CA ALA A 122 3.16 12.82 19.69
C ALA A 122 3.20 13.58 18.35
N ASP A 123 4.34 14.17 18.00
CA ASP A 123 4.56 14.91 16.76
C ASP A 123 5.20 14.05 15.65
N SER A 124 5.49 12.78 15.90
CA SER A 124 6.35 11.97 15.02
C SER A 124 5.54 10.95 14.24
N ILE A 125 5.76 10.89 12.93
CA ILE A 125 5.12 9.93 12.02
C ILE A 125 6.09 8.82 11.67
N PHE A 126 5.59 7.59 11.68
CA PHE A 126 6.37 6.40 11.40
C PHE A 126 5.70 5.55 10.32
N LEU A 127 6.50 5.01 9.40
CA LEU A 127 6.12 3.90 8.55
C LEU A 127 6.40 2.60 9.29
N ASN A 128 5.38 1.76 9.41
CA ASN A 128 5.50 0.44 10.02
C ASN A 128 5.32 -0.61 8.93
N ILE A 129 6.19 -1.62 8.94
CA ILE A 129 6.16 -2.75 8.02
C ILE A 129 6.26 -4.02 8.86
N TYR A 130 5.32 -4.94 8.65
CA TYR A 130 5.23 -6.23 9.32
C TYR A 130 5.08 -7.35 8.30
N GLU A 131 6.01 -8.29 8.32
CA GLU A 131 5.89 -9.56 7.60
C GLU A 131 5.50 -10.65 8.60
N VAL A 132 4.33 -11.25 8.40
CA VAL A 132 3.83 -12.34 9.24
C VAL A 132 3.90 -13.63 8.45
N LYS A 133 4.67 -14.60 8.95
CA LYS A 133 4.75 -15.92 8.33
C LYS A 133 3.95 -16.94 9.13
N LEU A 134 2.98 -17.54 8.46
CA LEU A 134 2.24 -18.67 9.00
C LEU A 134 3.10 -19.93 8.86
N LEU A 135 3.57 -20.47 10.00
CA LEU A 135 4.24 -21.77 10.01
C LEU A 135 3.23 -22.89 9.74
N ASP A 136 3.67 -23.95 9.07
CA ASP A 136 2.85 -25.12 8.74
C ASP A 136 2.24 -25.72 10.01
N GLN A 137 0.90 -25.59 10.11
CA GLN A 137 0.11 -26.07 11.23
C GLN A 137 0.28 -27.58 11.48
N ASN A 138 0.72 -28.34 10.48
CA ASN A 138 0.90 -29.79 10.61
C ASN A 138 2.16 -30.20 11.40
N LYS A 139 3.10 -29.28 11.66
CA LYS A 139 4.37 -29.60 12.33
C LYS A 139 4.49 -29.04 13.74
N THR A 140 3.84 -27.93 14.04
CA THR A 140 3.85 -27.31 15.35
C THR A 140 2.55 -26.55 15.52
N ASN A 141 1.77 -26.81 16.57
CA ASN A 141 0.60 -26.00 16.97
C ASN A 141 0.99 -24.58 17.43
N GLN A 142 2.05 -24.00 16.87
CA GLN A 142 2.51 -22.65 17.13
C GLN A 142 2.50 -21.89 15.81
N VAL A 143 1.61 -20.90 15.76
CA VAL A 143 1.63 -19.88 14.73
C VAL A 143 2.09 -18.63 15.45
N ASP A 144 3.38 -18.34 15.40
CA ASP A 144 3.89 -17.00 15.68
C ASP A 144 5.36 -16.96 15.32
N THR A 145 5.66 -16.30 14.21
CA THR A 145 6.89 -15.53 14.15
C THR A 145 6.58 -14.35 13.23
N ILE A 146 6.40 -13.16 13.81
CA ILE A 146 6.68 -11.93 13.05
C ILE A 146 8.14 -12.10 12.61
N ILE A 147 8.36 -12.32 11.33
CA ILE A 147 9.71 -12.62 10.81
C ILE A 147 10.45 -11.35 10.45
N TYR A 148 9.71 -10.28 10.16
CA TYR A 148 10.27 -8.96 9.90
C TYR A 148 9.38 -7.88 10.50
N PHE A 149 10.00 -6.98 11.24
CA PHE A 149 9.37 -5.75 11.73
C PHE A 149 10.32 -4.59 11.49
N LYS A 150 9.83 -3.55 10.82
CA LYS A 150 10.55 -2.30 10.63
C LYS A 150 9.63 -1.14 10.98
N ARG A 151 10.15 -0.23 11.79
CA ARG A 151 9.52 1.05 12.13
C ARG A 151 10.49 2.16 11.75
N LYS A 152 10.14 2.94 10.73
CA LYS A 152 10.98 4.02 10.22
C LYS A 152 10.33 5.36 10.51
N PHE A 153 11.06 6.25 11.17
CA PHE A 153 10.65 7.65 11.29
C PHE A 153 10.64 8.30 9.90
N ILE A 154 9.53 8.96 9.57
CA ILE A 154 9.34 9.61 8.27
C ILE A 154 9.47 11.12 8.41
N SER A 155 8.69 11.74 9.29
CA SER A 155 8.68 13.18 9.49
C SER A 155 7.99 13.51 10.81
N THR A 156 8.18 14.74 11.28
CA THR A 156 7.27 15.33 12.26
C THR A 156 6.02 15.88 11.57
N ALA A 157 4.93 16.03 12.31
CA ALA A 157 3.72 16.73 11.94
C ALA A 157 3.36 17.78 13.01
N HIS A 158 2.59 18.77 12.59
CA HIS A 158 2.13 19.83 13.47
C HIS A 158 0.62 19.74 13.70
N TYR A 159 0.19 20.28 14.83
CA TYR A 159 -1.21 20.44 15.15
C TYR A 159 -1.71 21.79 14.64
N TYR A 160 -2.97 21.84 14.23
CA TYR A 160 -3.70 23.07 13.94
C TYR A 160 -4.99 23.07 14.76
N ASN A 161 -5.14 24.04 15.68
CA ASN A 161 -6.24 24.10 16.63
C ASN A 161 -6.45 22.77 17.39
N ASP A 162 -5.37 22.22 17.96
CA ASP A 162 -5.35 20.96 18.74
C ASP A 162 -5.76 19.70 17.96
N VAL A 163 -5.88 19.79 16.64
CA VAL A 163 -6.12 18.64 15.76
C VAL A 163 -4.84 18.34 14.99
N LEU A 164 -4.45 17.07 14.97
CA LEU A 164 -3.35 16.60 14.12
C LEU A 164 -3.73 16.86 12.66
N ASP A 165 -3.02 17.77 12.01
CA ASP A 165 -3.34 18.24 10.66
C ASP A 165 -2.36 17.67 9.64
N ILE A 166 -2.46 16.36 9.49
CA ILE A 166 -1.70 15.60 8.51
C ILE A 166 -2.53 14.42 8.00
N VAL A 167 -2.41 14.14 6.71
CA VAL A 167 -2.96 12.94 6.09
C VAL A 167 -1.92 12.31 5.16
N SER A 168 -2.18 11.05 4.79
CA SER A 168 -1.44 10.33 3.78
C SER A 168 -2.41 9.47 2.99
N ASP A 169 -2.64 9.83 1.75
CA ASP A 169 -3.66 9.20 0.91
C ASP A 169 -3.12 7.99 0.14
N SER A 170 -1.80 7.74 0.13
CA SER A 170 -1.22 6.58 -0.55
C SER A 170 0.14 6.15 0.00
N ILE A 171 0.30 4.83 0.09
CA ILE A 171 1.59 4.15 0.13
C ILE A 171 1.65 3.28 -1.14
N ARG A 172 2.75 3.39 -1.89
CA ARG A 172 3.05 2.57 -3.07
C ARG A 172 4.45 1.99 -2.91
N PHE A 173 4.72 0.96 -3.68
CA PHE A 173 5.99 0.24 -3.66
C PHE A 173 6.48 0.12 -5.09
N ALA A 174 7.76 0.39 -5.29
CA ALA A 174 8.45 0.20 -6.55
C ALA A 174 9.97 0.21 -6.34
N ASP A 175 10.69 -0.63 -7.07
CA ASP A 175 12.16 -0.65 -7.11
C ASP A 175 12.69 0.59 -7.87
N LEU A 176 13.09 1.63 -7.12
CA LEU A 176 13.62 2.90 -7.62
C LEU A 176 15.13 2.87 -7.83
N ASN A 177 15.83 1.84 -7.36
CA ASN A 177 17.29 1.74 -7.44
C ASN A 177 17.79 0.49 -8.20
N ASN A 178 16.86 -0.34 -8.69
CA ASN A 178 17.06 -1.61 -9.40
C ASN A 178 17.88 -2.64 -8.61
N ASP A 179 17.66 -2.72 -7.30
CA ASP A 179 18.35 -3.68 -6.42
C ASP A 179 17.55 -4.97 -6.14
N GLY A 180 16.32 -5.04 -6.66
CA GLY A 180 15.38 -6.15 -6.48
C GLY A 180 14.47 -6.03 -5.25
N PHE A 181 14.55 -4.94 -4.48
CA PHE A 181 13.64 -4.61 -3.38
C PHE A 181 12.88 -3.33 -3.71
N ASP A 182 11.58 -3.35 -3.45
CA ASP A 182 10.76 -2.16 -3.65
C ASP A 182 10.99 -1.13 -2.52
N GLU A 183 11.17 0.13 -2.89
CA GLU A 183 11.07 1.25 -1.97
C GLU A 183 9.62 1.53 -1.59
N ALA A 184 9.38 1.84 -0.31
CA ALA A 184 8.08 2.36 0.13
C ALA A 184 7.99 3.86 -0.19
N ILE A 185 7.12 4.22 -1.14
CA ILE A 185 6.84 5.59 -1.56
C ILE A 185 5.56 6.06 -0.89
N LEU A 186 5.57 7.22 -0.24
CA LEU A 186 4.39 7.76 0.42
C LEU A 186 4.35 9.28 0.38
N ASN A 187 3.17 9.86 0.39
CA ASN A 187 2.95 11.29 0.58
C ASN A 187 2.56 11.59 2.03
N LEU A 188 3.05 12.70 2.57
CA LEU A 188 2.46 13.34 3.74
C LEU A 188 1.94 14.71 3.33
N GLU A 189 0.74 15.05 3.76
CA GLU A 189 0.06 16.29 3.39
C GLU A 189 -0.55 16.98 4.60
N ALA A 190 0.01 18.14 4.95
CA ALA A 190 -0.54 19.03 5.96
C ALA A 190 -1.46 20.07 5.34
N GLY A 191 -2.63 20.30 5.94
CA GLY A 191 -3.59 21.31 5.52
C GLY A 191 -3.16 22.71 5.96
N PHE A 192 -3.69 23.18 7.07
CA PHE A 192 -3.41 24.47 7.69
C PHE A 192 -2.06 24.55 8.41
N SER A 193 -1.54 23.43 8.91
CA SER A 193 -0.20 23.32 9.50
C SER A 193 0.93 23.53 8.49
N LEU A 194 0.59 23.56 7.20
CA LEU A 194 1.46 23.76 6.03
C LEU A 194 2.48 22.66 5.79
N GLN A 195 3.08 22.07 6.82
CA GLN A 195 4.11 21.05 6.71
C GLN A 195 3.88 19.82 7.59
N PRO A 196 4.34 18.64 7.15
CA PRO A 196 4.99 18.35 5.85
C PRO A 196 4.02 18.27 4.66
N ARG A 197 4.48 18.67 3.47
CA ARG A 197 3.84 18.41 2.16
C ARG A 197 4.85 17.89 1.16
N ARG A 198 5.09 16.58 1.16
CA ARG A 198 6.16 15.99 0.33
C ARG A 198 5.98 14.51 0.14
N ILE A 199 6.67 13.99 -0.86
CA ILE A 199 6.83 12.56 -1.08
C ILE A 199 8.13 12.11 -0.44
N PHE A 200 8.03 10.99 0.24
CA PHE A 200 9.13 10.23 0.77
C PHE A 200 9.24 8.92 -0.01
N ALA A 201 10.47 8.47 -0.21
CA ALA A 201 10.77 7.12 -0.66
C ALA A 201 11.72 6.49 0.36
N TYR A 202 11.31 5.38 0.94
CA TYR A 202 12.08 4.65 1.93
C TYR A 202 12.67 3.39 1.32
N ASP A 203 13.99 3.39 1.17
CA ASP A 203 14.79 2.22 0.80
C ASP A 203 14.90 1.32 2.03
N ILE A 204 14.07 0.29 2.05
CA ILE A 204 13.91 -0.63 3.17
C ILE A 204 15.18 -1.46 3.36
N LYS A 205 15.83 -1.84 2.27
CA LYS A 205 17.01 -2.71 2.24
C LYS A 205 18.25 -2.00 2.76
N HIS A 206 18.47 -0.76 2.33
CA HIS A 206 19.62 0.07 2.74
C HIS A 206 19.31 1.00 3.92
N ASP A 207 18.09 0.93 4.46
CA ASP A 207 17.58 1.75 5.56
C ASP A 207 17.76 3.26 5.35
N SER A 208 17.51 3.72 4.13
CA SER A 208 17.73 5.10 3.73
C SER A 208 16.43 5.79 3.37
N LEU A 209 16.20 6.99 3.91
CA LEU A 209 15.03 7.78 3.59
C LEU A 209 15.42 8.87 2.59
N TRP A 210 14.66 8.94 1.52
CA TRP A 210 14.68 9.98 0.54
C TRP A 210 13.44 10.84 0.66
N ALA A 211 13.61 12.14 0.44
CA ALA A 211 12.49 13.06 0.36
C ALA A 211 12.62 13.91 -0.90
N MET A 212 11.48 14.35 -1.43
CA MET A 212 11.48 15.41 -2.42
C MET A 212 12.23 16.63 -1.87
N PRO A 213 13.14 17.25 -2.66
CA PRO A 213 14.04 18.30 -2.17
C PRO A 213 13.31 19.58 -1.75
N ARG A 214 12.06 19.77 -2.16
CA ARG A 214 11.20 20.87 -1.74
C ARG A 214 9.81 20.37 -1.42
N GLU A 215 9.20 21.07 -0.48
CA GLU A 215 7.80 20.87 -0.12
C GLU A 215 6.94 21.23 -1.34
N ALA A 216 6.15 20.25 -1.75
CA ALA A 216 5.24 20.40 -2.87
C ALA A 216 3.94 21.06 -2.41
N THR A 217 3.11 21.40 -3.38
CA THR A 217 1.69 21.64 -3.16
C THR A 217 1.00 20.39 -2.61
N MET A 218 -0.29 20.47 -2.29
CA MET A 218 -1.10 19.31 -1.89
C MET A 218 -1.09 18.24 -3.00
N ILE A 219 -0.53 17.07 -2.71
CA ILE A 219 -0.30 15.94 -3.63
C ILE A 219 -1.48 14.98 -3.51
N LEU A 220 -2.44 15.05 -4.41
CA LEU A 220 -3.64 14.20 -4.33
C LEU A 220 -3.36 12.71 -4.52
N ASP A 221 -2.43 12.39 -5.40
CA ASP A 221 -2.07 11.01 -5.72
C ASP A 221 -0.69 11.01 -6.39
N PHE A 222 -0.05 9.84 -6.37
CA PHE A 222 1.18 9.60 -7.10
C PHE A 222 1.22 8.16 -7.62
N ILE A 223 1.86 8.00 -8.77
CA ILE A 223 1.97 6.71 -9.45
C ILE A 223 3.43 6.52 -9.86
N PRO A 224 4.14 5.50 -9.33
CA PRO A 224 5.41 5.07 -9.91
C PRO A 224 5.14 4.41 -11.26
N TYR A 225 5.83 4.88 -12.31
CA TYR A 225 5.68 4.39 -13.68
C TYR A 225 6.96 4.59 -14.48
N ASP A 226 7.44 3.54 -15.14
CA ASP A 226 8.59 3.60 -16.04
C ASP A 226 8.19 4.25 -17.38
N LEU A 227 8.38 5.57 -17.46
CA LEU A 227 7.99 6.39 -18.61
C LEU A 227 9.00 6.28 -19.75
N ASN A 228 10.26 6.02 -19.44
CA ASN A 228 11.37 6.08 -20.37
C ASN A 228 11.87 4.68 -20.83
N HIS A 229 11.37 3.61 -20.22
CA HIS A 229 11.74 2.21 -20.44
C HIS A 229 13.16 1.81 -19.99
N ASP A 230 13.68 2.42 -18.92
CA ASP A 230 14.97 2.05 -18.32
C ASP A 230 14.86 1.06 -17.14
N ASN A 231 13.63 0.63 -16.82
CA ASN A 231 13.24 -0.21 -15.68
C ASN A 231 13.37 0.47 -14.30
N ILE A 232 13.56 1.79 -14.25
CA ILE A 232 13.49 2.57 -13.02
C ILE A 232 12.26 3.48 -13.12
N PRO A 233 11.22 3.24 -12.31
CA PRO A 233 9.98 4.01 -12.45
C PRO A 233 10.16 5.46 -12.02
N GLU A 234 9.70 6.39 -12.85
CA GLU A 234 9.51 7.77 -12.44
C GLU A 234 8.23 7.93 -11.60
N ILE A 235 8.21 8.93 -10.72
CA ILE A 235 7.03 9.21 -9.91
C ILE A 235 6.21 10.33 -10.57
N LEU A 236 5.03 9.95 -11.07
CA LEU A 236 4.06 10.86 -11.66
C LEU A 236 3.12 11.38 -10.58
N LEU A 237 2.93 12.71 -10.52
CA LEU A 237 2.19 13.38 -9.45
C LEU A 237 0.90 14.02 -9.94
N THR A 238 -0.15 13.87 -9.16
CA THR A 238 -1.38 14.67 -9.30
C THR A 238 -1.46 15.67 -8.15
N THR A 239 -1.69 16.93 -8.47
CA THR A 239 -1.74 18.01 -7.47
C THR A 239 -3.06 18.77 -7.50
N TYR A 240 -3.54 19.21 -6.34
CA TYR A 240 -4.81 19.96 -6.25
C TYR A 240 -4.72 21.41 -6.73
N SER A 241 -3.53 22.01 -6.71
CA SER A 241 -3.34 23.43 -7.06
C SER A 241 -2.12 23.64 -7.97
N PRO A 242 -2.34 23.98 -9.26
CA PRO A 242 -1.28 24.02 -10.27
C PRO A 242 -0.27 25.16 -10.06
N ASN A 243 -0.62 26.21 -9.32
CA ASN A 243 0.23 27.39 -9.12
C ASN A 243 1.42 27.19 -8.17
N ASN A 244 1.56 25.99 -7.59
CA ASN A 244 2.62 25.64 -6.66
C ASN A 244 3.49 24.46 -7.17
N ALA A 245 3.34 24.08 -8.45
CA ALA A 245 4.22 23.14 -9.11
C ALA A 245 5.37 23.91 -9.79
N PHE A 246 6.57 23.86 -9.20
CA PHE A 246 7.76 24.40 -9.83
C PHE A 246 8.32 23.39 -10.85
N PRO A 247 8.92 23.82 -11.97
CA PRO A 247 9.59 22.90 -12.91
C PRO A 247 10.65 22.00 -12.25
N GLU A 248 11.23 22.48 -11.14
CA GLU A 248 12.17 21.74 -10.29
C GLU A 248 11.52 20.60 -9.49
N ASN A 249 10.19 20.55 -9.41
CA ASN A 249 9.43 19.47 -8.75
C ASN A 249 9.22 18.25 -9.68
N ILE A 250 9.64 18.33 -10.95
CA ILE A 250 9.78 17.14 -11.80
C ILE A 250 10.97 16.36 -11.23
N ILE A 251 10.66 15.35 -10.41
CA ILE A 251 11.67 14.55 -9.72
C ILE A 251 12.48 13.80 -10.79
N LYS A 252 13.73 14.21 -10.98
CA LYS A 252 14.73 13.38 -11.68
C LYS A 252 15.60 12.60 -10.69
N GLU A 253 15.78 13.14 -9.48
CA GLU A 253 16.61 12.54 -8.45
C GLU A 253 16.04 12.87 -7.06
N PHE A 254 15.92 11.85 -6.22
CA PHE A 254 15.67 11.97 -4.80
C PHE A 254 16.95 12.40 -4.07
N LYS A 255 16.83 13.20 -3.00
CA LYS A 255 17.97 13.52 -2.13
C LYS A 255 17.88 12.71 -0.84
N LYS A 256 19.02 12.15 -0.42
CA LYS A 256 19.18 11.50 0.90
C LYS A 256 18.89 12.50 2.00
N GLU A 257 17.82 12.24 2.75
CA GLU A 257 17.51 13.00 3.95
C GLU A 257 18.44 12.49 5.06
N THR A 258 19.32 13.36 5.53
CA THR A 258 20.21 13.01 6.65
C THR A 258 19.47 13.37 7.92
N ILE A 259 18.75 12.41 8.48
CA ILE A 259 18.06 12.60 9.76
C ILE A 259 19.10 12.44 10.86
N ASP A 260 19.39 13.52 11.60
CA ASP A 260 20.26 13.45 12.78
C ASP A 260 19.50 12.86 13.96
N GLU A 261 19.51 11.52 14.04
CA GLU A 261 18.86 10.74 15.11
C GLU A 261 19.40 11.07 16.52
N ASN A 262 20.62 11.62 16.64
CA ASN A 262 21.22 11.96 17.93
C ASN A 262 20.72 13.28 18.51
N SER A 263 20.03 14.10 17.71
CA SER A 263 19.55 15.42 18.16
C SER A 263 18.25 15.39 18.96
N ARG A 264 17.60 14.23 19.13
CA ARG A 264 16.20 14.16 19.63
C ARG A 264 15.91 12.96 20.52
N GLN A 265 16.57 12.90 21.69
CA GLN A 265 15.93 12.24 22.82
C GLN A 265 14.86 13.18 23.39
N PRO A 266 13.59 12.77 23.45
CA PRO A 266 12.55 13.58 24.08
C PRO A 266 12.87 13.76 25.57
N ASN A 267 12.84 15.00 26.05
CA ASN A 267 12.82 15.25 27.49
C ASN A 267 11.56 14.58 28.05
N ALA A 268 11.72 13.63 28.97
CA ALA A 268 10.65 12.83 29.57
C ALA A 268 9.62 13.65 30.40
N THR A 269 9.63 14.98 30.32
CA THR A 269 8.83 15.88 31.14
C THR A 269 7.65 16.55 30.42
N ASP A 270 7.52 16.40 29.10
CA ASP A 270 6.55 17.18 28.31
C ASP A 270 5.38 16.34 27.77
N ILE A 271 4.86 15.39 28.58
CA ILE A 271 3.58 14.74 28.30
C ILE A 271 2.55 15.26 29.31
N PRO A 272 1.60 16.13 28.91
CA PRO A 272 0.45 16.41 29.75
C PRO A 272 -0.47 15.17 29.71
N PHE A 273 -0.72 14.59 30.88
CA PHE A 273 -1.77 13.61 31.10
C PHE A 273 -3.16 14.22 30.90
#